data_AF-A0A943EJR2-F1
#
_entry.id   AF-A0A943EJR2-F1
#
_cell.length_a   1.000
_cell.length_b   1.000
_cell.length_c   1.000
_cell.angle_alpha   90.00
_cell.angle_beta   90.00
_cell.angle_gamma   90.00
#
_symmetry.space_group_name_H-M   'P 1'
#
loop_
_entity.id
_entity.type
_entity.pdbx_description
1 polymer ?
#
loop_
_entity_poly.entity_id
_entity_poly.type
_entity_poly.pdbx_seq_one_letter_code
_entity_poly.pdbx_strand_id
1 'polypeptide(L)'
;MKRYYFIKETINDILIKNDGLEHSVNVANMACLLAKLKNLDLELAAIIGICHDLATYKFKSSFDHANRSSMLSREILVNSKLFSHDEIILITTAIKNHSLKNRIDDKYSELIKDADLLVQYLNEPNALFSKEKQCRLDNIFKMFNK
;
A
#
# COMPACT_ATOMS: atom_id res chain seq x y z
N MET A 1 8.88 -6.24 -12.03
CA MET A 1 9.59 -5.84 -10.79
C MET A 1 10.70 -4.82 -10.98
N LYS A 2 11.20 -4.54 -12.21
CA LYS A 2 12.24 -3.52 -12.42
C LYS A 2 11.82 -2.12 -11.96
N ARG A 3 10.58 -1.70 -12.24
CA ARG A 3 10.06 -0.38 -11.87
C ARG A 3 9.90 -0.25 -10.37
N TYR A 4 9.50 -1.33 -9.69
CA TYR A 4 9.42 -1.38 -8.24
C TYR A 4 10.77 -1.07 -7.57
N TYR A 5 11.86 -1.71 -8.01
CA TYR A 5 13.18 -1.45 -7.43
C TYR A 5 13.64 -0.02 -7.67
N PHE A 6 13.41 0.53 -8.85
CA PHE A 6 13.69 1.95 -9.13
C PHE A 6 12.93 2.88 -8.17
N ILE A 7 11.63 2.63 -7.95
CA ILE A 7 10.82 3.42 -7.03
C ILE A 7 11.32 3.26 -5.60
N LYS A 8 11.59 2.03 -5.15
CA LYS A 8 12.11 1.74 -3.82
C LYS A 8 13.43 2.49 -3.55
N GLU A 9 14.36 2.47 -4.49
CA GLU A 9 15.62 3.24 -4.43
C GLU A 9 15.33 4.76 -4.32
N THR A 10 14.42 5.27 -5.17
CA THR A 10 14.07 6.70 -5.22
C THR A 10 13.52 7.23 -3.89
N ILE A 11 12.75 6.41 -3.16
CA ILE A 11 12.12 6.79 -1.89
C ILE A 11 12.88 6.31 -0.65
N ASN A 12 14.01 5.62 -0.84
CA ASN A 12 14.73 4.93 0.22
C ASN A 12 15.13 5.88 1.37
N ASP A 13 15.60 7.07 1.02
CA ASP A 13 15.97 8.12 1.97
C ASP A 13 14.80 8.59 2.83
N ILE A 14 13.58 8.64 2.28
CA ILE A 14 12.38 9.02 3.03
C ILE A 14 12.06 7.94 4.07
N LEU A 15 12.16 6.68 3.67
CA LEU A 15 11.77 5.53 4.49
C LEU A 15 12.81 5.21 5.57
N ILE A 16 14.11 5.15 5.23
CA ILE A 16 15.18 4.79 6.16
C ILE A 16 15.33 5.83 7.28
N LYS A 17 15.30 7.13 6.95
CA LYS A 17 15.50 8.19 7.95
C LYS A 17 14.38 8.26 9.00
N ASN A 18 13.29 7.53 8.79
CA ASN A 18 12.07 7.60 9.60
C ASN A 18 11.51 6.21 9.94
N ASP A 19 12.35 5.17 9.90
CA ASP A 19 11.99 3.78 10.28
C ASP A 19 10.77 3.21 9.54
N GLY A 20 10.49 3.71 8.34
CA GLY A 20 9.33 3.32 7.54
C GLY A 20 9.59 2.22 6.52
N LEU A 21 10.85 1.85 6.32
CA LEU A 21 11.24 0.90 5.29
C LEU A 21 10.68 -0.49 5.56
N GLU A 22 10.77 -0.97 6.80
CA GLU A 22 10.32 -2.31 7.16
C GLU A 22 8.81 -2.48 6.94
N HIS A 23 7.98 -1.59 7.52
CA HIS A 23 6.53 -1.60 7.32
C HIS A 23 6.18 -1.54 5.83
N SER A 24 6.74 -0.57 5.11
CA SER A 24 6.39 -0.36 3.70
C SER A 24 6.80 -1.55 2.82
N VAL A 25 7.93 -2.21 3.10
CA VAL A 25 8.37 -3.43 2.39
C VAL A 25 7.47 -4.61 2.74
N ASN A 26 7.09 -4.79 3.99
CA ASN A 26 6.18 -5.84 4.41
C ASN A 26 4.81 -5.68 3.74
N VAL A 27 4.29 -4.45 3.67
CA VAL A 27 3.04 -4.13 2.97
C VAL A 27 3.19 -4.38 1.47
N ALA A 28 4.31 -4.02 0.83
CA ALA A 28 4.58 -4.33 -0.57
C ALA A 28 4.61 -5.83 -0.86
N ASN A 29 5.18 -6.63 0.05
CA ASN A 29 5.21 -8.09 -0.08
C ASN A 29 3.81 -8.70 0.07
N MET A 30 3.02 -8.25 1.05
CA MET A 30 1.63 -8.71 1.22
C MET A 30 0.75 -8.27 0.05
N ALA A 31 0.96 -7.06 -0.47
CA ALA A 31 0.30 -6.57 -1.68
C ALA A 31 0.59 -7.46 -2.89
N CYS A 32 1.85 -7.89 -3.09
CA CYS A 32 2.20 -8.87 -4.13
C CYS A 32 1.45 -10.20 -3.96
N LEU A 33 1.44 -10.74 -2.73
CA LEU A 33 0.76 -12.00 -2.43
C LEU A 33 -0.73 -11.92 -2.74
N LEU A 34 -1.41 -10.88 -2.26
CA LEU A 34 -2.84 -10.67 -2.51
C LEU A 34 -3.12 -10.39 -3.99
N ALA A 35 -2.24 -9.67 -4.69
CA ALA A 35 -2.36 -9.47 -6.14
C ALA A 35 -2.30 -10.80 -6.90
N LYS A 36 -1.40 -11.71 -6.49
CA LYS A 36 -1.31 -13.05 -7.10
C LYS A 36 -2.64 -13.81 -6.95
N LEU A 37 -3.22 -13.80 -5.75
CA LEU A 37 -4.50 -14.47 -5.47
C LEU A 37 -5.70 -13.84 -6.20
N LYS A 38 -5.63 -12.52 -6.48
CA LYS A 38 -6.69 -11.78 -7.17
C LYS A 38 -6.45 -11.62 -8.68
N ASN A 39 -5.42 -12.26 -9.25
CA ASN A 39 -5.00 -12.11 -10.65
C ASN A 39 -4.79 -10.63 -11.07
N LEU A 40 -4.09 -9.86 -10.23
CA LEU A 40 -3.71 -8.47 -10.47
C LEU A 40 -2.22 -8.35 -10.83
N ASP A 41 -1.84 -7.20 -11.39
CA ASP A 41 -0.43 -6.89 -11.67
C ASP A 41 0.37 -6.78 -10.35
N LEU A 42 1.36 -7.66 -10.21
CA LEU A 42 2.21 -7.79 -9.02
C LEU A 42 3.12 -6.57 -8.82
N GLU A 43 3.64 -5.98 -9.90
CA GLU A 43 4.57 -4.86 -9.80
C GLU A 43 3.83 -3.58 -9.39
N LEU A 44 2.65 -3.33 -9.96
CA LEU A 44 1.81 -2.20 -9.53
C LEU A 44 1.38 -2.35 -8.07
N ALA A 45 1.02 -3.56 -7.64
CA ALA A 45 0.68 -3.84 -6.25
C ALA A 45 1.86 -3.57 -5.29
N ALA A 46 3.07 -4.01 -5.65
CA ALA A 46 4.28 -3.74 -4.88
C ALA A 46 4.56 -2.23 -4.74
N ILE A 47 4.39 -1.49 -5.84
CA ILE A 47 4.61 -0.03 -5.88
C ILE A 47 3.57 0.70 -5.02
N ILE A 48 2.30 0.30 -5.08
CA ILE A 48 1.26 0.84 -4.18
C ILE A 48 1.65 0.58 -2.73
N GLY A 49 2.05 -0.65 -2.39
CA GLY A 49 2.43 -1.05 -1.04
C GLY A 49 3.61 -0.25 -0.47
N ILE A 50 4.70 -0.10 -1.22
CA ILE A 50 5.88 0.63 -0.73
C ILE A 50 5.63 2.15 -0.62
N CYS A 51 4.64 2.68 -1.34
CA CYS A 51 4.38 4.12 -1.42
C CYS A 51 3.24 4.60 -0.49
N HIS A 52 2.39 3.71 0.03
CA HIS A 52 1.10 4.10 0.61
C HIS A 52 1.20 5.12 1.77
N ASP A 53 2.25 5.02 2.58
CA ASP A 53 2.47 5.82 3.79
C ASP A 53 3.63 6.83 3.68
N LEU A 54 4.08 7.16 2.47
CA LEU A 54 5.22 8.07 2.27
C LEU A 54 5.09 9.41 3.00
N ALA A 55 3.90 10.02 3.03
CA ALA A 55 3.69 11.29 3.73
C ALA A 55 3.83 11.15 5.25
N THR A 56 3.42 10.01 5.83
CA THR A 56 3.59 9.71 7.25
C THR A 56 5.07 9.80 7.63
N TYR A 57 5.93 9.16 6.84
CA TYR A 57 7.37 9.13 7.10
C TYR A 57 8.06 10.46 6.73
N LYS A 58 7.71 11.05 5.58
CA LYS A 58 8.33 12.32 5.13
C LYS A 58 8.03 13.48 6.07
N PHE A 59 6.81 13.56 6.59
CA PHE A 59 6.36 14.70 7.40
C PHE A 59 6.19 14.37 8.89
N LYS A 60 6.51 13.13 9.31
CA LYS A 60 6.32 12.63 10.68
C LYS A 60 4.93 12.91 11.23
N SER A 61 3.91 12.72 10.40
CA SER A 61 2.54 13.13 10.71
C SER A 61 1.52 12.26 9.96
N SER A 62 0.54 11.73 10.68
CA SER A 62 -0.57 10.95 10.12
C SER A 62 -1.72 11.81 9.57
N PHE A 63 -1.66 13.14 9.71
CA PHE A 63 -2.71 14.04 9.23
C PHE A 63 -2.91 13.86 7.72
N ASP A 64 -4.10 13.48 7.28
CA ASP A 64 -4.40 13.34 5.85
C ASP A 64 -3.34 12.53 5.04
N HIS A 65 -2.69 11.54 5.68
CA HIS A 65 -1.50 10.89 5.13
C HIS A 65 -1.80 10.19 3.81
N ALA A 66 -2.97 9.56 3.65
CA ALA A 66 -3.34 8.87 2.41
C ALA A 66 -3.41 9.82 1.20
N ASN A 67 -4.04 10.98 1.34
CA ASN A 67 -4.08 12.00 0.27
C ASN A 67 -2.69 12.58 0.00
N ARG A 68 -1.93 12.92 1.03
CA ARG A 68 -0.58 13.47 0.88
C ARG A 68 0.40 12.48 0.26
N SER A 69 0.34 11.21 0.67
CA SER A 69 1.13 10.11 0.07
C SER A 69 0.77 9.94 -1.39
N SER A 70 -0.52 9.98 -1.74
CA SER A 70 -0.99 9.91 -3.14
C SER A 70 -0.40 11.03 -4.00
N MET A 71 -0.36 12.26 -3.50
CA MET A 71 0.25 13.40 -4.20
C MET A 71 1.77 13.23 -4.35
N LEU A 72 2.49 12.85 -3.29
CA LEU A 72 3.93 12.59 -3.33
C LEU A 72 4.28 11.48 -4.33
N SER A 73 3.53 10.36 -4.27
CA SER A 73 3.71 9.26 -5.22
C SER A 73 3.45 9.70 -6.65
N ARG A 74 2.43 10.54 -6.89
CA ARG A 74 2.17 11.08 -8.23
C ARG A 74 3.38 11.83 -8.78
N GLU A 75 3.98 12.71 -7.99
CA GLU A 75 5.17 13.47 -8.39
C GLU A 75 6.34 12.54 -8.74
N ILE A 76 6.63 11.56 -7.88
CA ILE A 76 7.70 10.58 -8.09
C ILE A 76 7.46 9.76 -9.38
N LEU A 77 6.25 9.26 -9.57
CA LEU A 77 5.90 8.41 -10.72
C LEU A 77 5.95 9.20 -12.03
N VAL A 78 5.42 10.43 -12.06
CA VAL A 78 5.49 11.33 -13.23
C VAL A 78 6.95 11.64 -13.58
N ASN A 79 7.76 11.99 -12.59
CA ASN A 79 9.17 12.35 -12.82
C ASN A 79 10.02 11.16 -13.28
N SER A 80 9.65 9.93 -12.91
CA SER A 80 10.34 8.72 -13.36
C SER A 80 10.23 8.48 -14.87
N LYS A 81 9.15 8.95 -15.51
CA LYS A 81 8.80 8.63 -16.92
C LYS A 81 8.69 7.13 -17.22
N LEU A 82 8.47 6.29 -16.19
CA LEU A 82 8.39 4.82 -16.30
C LEU A 82 6.94 4.28 -16.34
N PHE A 83 5.95 5.15 -16.16
CA PHE A 83 4.55 4.77 -16.01
C PHE A 83 3.68 5.53 -17.01
N SER A 84 2.65 4.83 -17.49
CA SER A 84 1.56 5.45 -18.24
C SER A 84 0.69 6.33 -17.34
N HIS A 85 -0.10 7.20 -17.97
CA HIS A 85 -1.06 8.04 -17.24
C HIS A 85 -2.06 7.21 -16.43
N ASP A 86 -2.57 6.13 -17.00
CA ASP A 86 -3.55 5.25 -16.37
C ASP A 86 -2.96 4.50 -15.17
N GLU A 87 -1.71 4.04 -15.26
CA GLU A 87 -1.02 3.42 -14.13
C GLU A 87 -0.81 4.42 -12.99
N ILE A 88 -0.46 5.66 -13.30
CA ILE A 88 -0.31 6.72 -12.27
C ILE A 88 -1.64 6.98 -11.58
N ILE A 89 -2.74 7.12 -12.33
CA ILE A 89 -4.08 7.30 -11.75
C ILE A 89 -4.44 6.10 -10.87
N LEU A 90 -4.21 4.89 -11.34
CA LEU A 90 -4.51 3.66 -10.61
C LEU A 90 -3.73 3.59 -9.28
N ILE A 91 -2.41 3.78 -9.32
CA ILE A 91 -1.56 3.75 -8.13
C ILE A 91 -1.99 4.83 -7.13
N THR A 92 -2.13 6.06 -7.61
CA THR A 92 -2.44 7.21 -6.74
C THR A 92 -3.84 7.13 -6.16
N THR A 93 -4.81 6.57 -6.88
CA THR A 93 -6.17 6.31 -6.38
C THR A 93 -6.15 5.26 -5.26
N ALA A 94 -5.43 4.15 -5.45
CA ALA A 94 -5.30 3.12 -4.43
C ALA A 94 -4.67 3.67 -3.14
N ILE A 95 -3.57 4.43 -3.27
CA ILE A 95 -2.93 5.10 -2.13
C ILE A 95 -3.88 6.09 -1.47
N LYS A 96 -4.62 6.89 -2.24
CA LYS A 96 -5.57 7.87 -1.68
C LYS A 96 -6.64 7.23 -0.79
N ASN A 97 -7.12 6.06 -1.21
CA ASN A 97 -8.26 5.39 -0.58
C ASN A 97 -7.85 4.44 0.56
N HIS A 98 -6.55 4.15 0.77
CA HIS A 98 -6.12 3.05 1.65
C HIS A 98 -6.50 3.20 3.14
N SER A 99 -6.74 4.42 3.60
CA SER A 99 -7.20 4.70 4.97
C SER A 99 -8.72 4.54 5.13
N LEU A 100 -9.48 4.52 4.03
CA LEU A 100 -10.95 4.44 4.01
C LEU A 100 -11.43 2.98 4.08
N LYS A 101 -11.14 2.34 5.22
CA LYS A 101 -11.41 0.90 5.44
C LYS A 101 -12.90 0.57 5.65
N ASN A 102 -13.76 1.57 5.81
CA ASN A 102 -15.21 1.46 6.05
C ASN A 102 -16.07 1.45 4.76
N ARG A 103 -15.44 1.55 3.58
CA ARG A 103 -16.12 1.48 2.28
C ARG A 103 -15.37 0.58 1.32
N ILE A 104 -16.08 0.16 0.27
CA ILE A 104 -15.54 -0.63 -0.83
C ILE A 104 -15.23 0.32 -2.00
N ASP A 105 -14.00 0.25 -2.51
CA ASP A 105 -13.51 1.00 -3.66
C ASP A 105 -13.07 0.03 -4.79
N ASP A 106 -12.18 0.45 -5.69
CA ASP A 106 -11.64 -0.38 -6.76
C ASP A 106 -10.71 -1.51 -6.26
N LYS A 107 -10.40 -2.44 -7.16
CA LYS A 107 -9.63 -3.65 -6.86
C LYS A 107 -8.25 -3.40 -6.24
N TYR A 108 -7.56 -2.31 -6.60
CA TYR A 108 -6.24 -1.98 -6.05
C TYR A 108 -6.36 -1.19 -4.75
N SER A 109 -7.38 -0.34 -4.61
CA SER A 109 -7.75 0.28 -3.33
C SER A 109 -8.07 -0.79 -2.27
N GLU A 110 -8.84 -1.82 -2.60
CA GLU A 110 -9.14 -2.90 -1.67
C GLU A 110 -7.90 -3.75 -1.36
N LEU A 111 -7.06 -4.00 -2.36
CA LEU A 111 -5.81 -4.74 -2.18
C LEU A 111 -4.88 -4.07 -1.16
N ILE A 112 -4.68 -2.75 -1.23
CA ILE A 112 -3.77 -2.06 -0.30
C ILE A 112 -4.36 -1.98 1.11
N LYS A 113 -5.68 -1.76 1.25
CA LYS A 113 -6.36 -1.80 2.55
C LYS A 113 -6.18 -3.15 3.24
N ASP A 114 -6.29 -4.23 2.47
CA ASP A 114 -6.14 -5.60 2.97
C ASP A 114 -4.67 -5.91 3.31
N ALA A 115 -3.72 -5.50 2.46
CA ALA A 115 -2.29 -5.71 2.68
C ALA A 115 -1.79 -4.97 3.93
N ASP A 116 -2.15 -3.70 4.08
CA ASP A 116 -1.80 -2.86 5.24
C ASP A 116 -2.39 -3.45 6.54
N LEU A 117 -3.67 -3.82 6.51
CA LEU A 117 -4.32 -4.44 7.67
C LEU A 117 -3.72 -5.80 8.03
N LEU A 118 -3.34 -6.61 7.04
CA LEU A 118 -2.70 -7.90 7.29
C LEU A 118 -1.33 -7.71 7.95
N VAL A 119 -0.52 -6.75 7.51
CA VAL A 119 0.75 -6.43 8.16
C VAL A 119 0.52 -5.92 9.58
N GLN A 120 -0.48 -5.05 9.80
CA GLN A 120 -0.85 -4.63 11.15
C GLN A 120 -1.17 -5.84 12.04
N TYR A 121 -2.00 -6.78 11.57
CA TYR A 121 -2.34 -7.99 12.30
C TYR A 121 -1.13 -8.89 12.59
N LEU A 122 -0.23 -9.07 11.63
CA LEU A 122 0.95 -9.92 11.79
C LEU A 122 1.96 -9.33 12.79
N ASN A 123 2.08 -8.00 12.85
CA ASN A 123 2.94 -7.32 13.82
C ASN A 123 2.30 -7.27 15.21
N GLU A 124 0.98 -7.17 15.30
CA GLU A 124 0.23 -7.01 16.55
C GLU A 124 -0.94 -8.03 16.64
N PRO A 125 -0.66 -9.34 16.76
CA PRO A 125 -1.69 -10.39 16.65
C PRO A 125 -2.74 -10.35 17.78
N ASN A 126 -2.40 -9.71 18.90
CA ASN A 126 -3.30 -9.55 20.04
C ASN A 126 -4.06 -8.21 20.05
N ALA A 127 -3.90 -7.38 19.01
CA ALA A 127 -4.59 -6.10 18.92
C ALA A 127 -6.11 -6.28 18.80
N LEU A 128 -6.86 -5.40 19.45
CA LEU A 128 -8.31 -5.35 19.32
C LEU A 128 -8.68 -4.58 18.04
N PHE A 129 -9.19 -5.31 17.06
CA PHE A 129 -9.66 -4.73 15.80
C PHE A 129 -11.14 -4.36 15.87
N SER A 130 -11.53 -3.32 15.14
CA SER A 130 -12.96 -3.01 14.93
C SER A 130 -13.64 -4.16 14.19
N LYS A 131 -14.98 -4.22 14.27
CA LYS A 131 -15.76 -5.24 13.57
C LYS A 131 -15.49 -5.26 12.06
N GLU A 132 -15.33 -4.09 11.45
CA GLU A 132 -15.03 -3.93 10.03
C GLU A 132 -13.64 -4.48 9.69
N LYS A 133 -12.62 -4.14 10.49
CA LYS A 133 -11.26 -4.68 10.32
C LYS A 133 -11.24 -6.20 10.50
N GLN A 134 -11.92 -6.73 11.51
CA GLN A 134 -12.01 -8.18 11.72
C GLN A 134 -12.68 -8.87 10.52
N CYS A 135 -13.79 -8.32 10.00
CA CYS A 135 -14.45 -8.87 8.83
C CYS A 135 -13.54 -8.91 7.59
N ARG A 136 -12.70 -7.89 7.39
CA ARG A 136 -11.68 -7.88 6.32
C ARG A 136 -10.64 -8.98 6.53
N LEU A 137 -10.11 -9.13 7.76
CA LEU A 137 -9.16 -10.19 8.10
C LEU A 137 -9.73 -11.59 7.84
N ASP A 138 -10.98 -11.84 8.27
CA ASP A 138 -11.65 -13.12 8.02
C ASP A 138 -11.79 -13.43 6.53
N ASN A 139 -12.07 -12.41 5.71
CA ASN A 139 -12.15 -12.55 4.26
C ASN A 139 -10.78 -12.82 3.63
N ILE A 140 -9.73 -12.15 4.12
CA ILE A 140 -8.34 -12.41 3.71
C ILE A 140 -7.97 -13.87 4.01
N PHE A 141 -8.24 -14.36 5.23
CA PHE A 141 -7.91 -15.74 5.61
C PHE A 141 -8.70 -16.78 4.82
N LYS A 142 -9.96 -16.51 4.49
CA LYS A 142 -10.75 -17.37 3.58
C LYS A 142 -10.14 -17.47 2.18
N MET A 143 -9.42 -16.46 1.71
CA MET A 143 -8.74 -16.54 0.40
C MET A 143 -7.57 -17.52 0.39
N PHE A 144 -6.90 -17.74 1.52
CA PHE A 144 -5.77 -18.68 1.63
C PHE A 144 -6.21 -20.15 1.73
N ASN A 145 -7.48 -20.40 2.06
CA ASN A 145 -8.04 -21.74 2.20
C ASN A 145 -8.72 -22.26 0.92
N LYS A 146 -8.52 -21.58 -0.21
CA LYS A 146 -9.02 -21.98 -1.54
C LYS A 146 -7.88 -22.51 -2.39
#